data_AF-A0A150GJ87-F1
#
_entry.id   AF-A0A150GJ87-F1
#
_cell.length_a   1.000
_cell.length_b   1.000
_cell.length_c   1.000
_cell.angle_alpha   90.00
_cell.angle_beta   90.00
_cell.angle_gamma   90.00
#
_symmetry.space_group_name_H-M   'P 1'
#
loop_
_entity.id
_entity.type
_entity.pdbx_description
1 polymer ?
#
loop_
_entity_poly.entity_id
_entity_poly.type
_entity_poly.pdbx_seq_one_letter_code
_entity_poly.pdbx_strand_id
1 'polypeptide(L)'
;MPRDRCGVLRRICIDGGELVSFDPQFAYDGDRSGLPPTLPYLPAWRGSWNIPGATNSDAIVGNQVDYSLRLRRASRAEARGFDPGSPGSPGPGSGPSFSRCTLPVLLLADWPYNFGEFFANGATAADHLLRRLRMLPDRSATLVLVTPSGLGLLPFQRALLAHLSSRPLVSLDELAAEAEAAEAAATAAGGAHAPRRVGWSAEGVPVSCFERVVVCKVEGSPQPPFVTASAVVQHLLTGGQGGQGLPPDPLGFGPDQPETLRVLIEARGGGARTIRNLPQLLSACEQPGWRGGPFTRLACRALPAFDTPSLHGSARFRATVAAVRSAHVLVTVHGAGGANSFFLQPDSPAVSAGAGPNGVGVDGGSAPPATARALLEIRPCGFGSGFNWWVDVHMAVHLPRTNGQVRFHAYNLEDPAQCSPADWAAEAAKGGANTRAGLGHMLRDQHVTPRPDGLLAMLAHVAATLRDPAAYKAAEQAKRLHGYALPYSGGGGAAEAAAAAGGAGGEKGAGGMGGEAGGAWGPGGGVVLGPLGVTNLTAHVAAGAEFLLPPG
;
A
#
# COMPACT_ATOMS: atom_id res chain seq x y z
N MET A 1 15.42 -3.56 18.03
CA MET A 1 15.71 -3.78 16.60
C MET A 1 17.15 -4.24 16.48
N PRO A 2 17.44 -5.26 15.65
CA PRO A 2 18.81 -5.67 15.38
C PRO A 2 19.61 -4.48 14.82
N ARG A 3 20.91 -4.43 15.10
CA ARG A 3 21.84 -3.43 14.56
C ARG A 3 22.07 -3.59 13.04
N ASP A 4 21.42 -4.57 12.41
CA ASP A 4 21.84 -5.15 11.12
C ASP A 4 21.00 -4.67 9.91
N ARG A 5 20.14 -3.66 10.08
CA ARG A 5 19.25 -3.21 8.99
C ARG A 5 19.82 -2.15 8.08
N CYS A 6 20.86 -1.43 8.51
CA CYS A 6 21.59 -0.49 7.66
C CYS A 6 23.10 -0.73 7.70
N GLY A 7 23.76 -0.62 6.57
CA GLY A 7 25.22 -0.62 6.43
C GLY A 7 25.71 0.67 5.79
N VAL A 8 26.95 1.05 6.09
CA VAL A 8 27.64 2.16 5.42
C VAL A 8 28.72 1.58 4.52
N LEU A 9 28.59 1.84 3.23
CA LEU A 9 29.61 1.54 2.24
C LEU A 9 30.42 2.82 1.99
N ARG A 10 31.73 2.68 1.76
CA ARG A 10 32.61 3.81 1.45
C ARG A 10 33.09 3.72 0.01
N ARG A 11 33.37 4.88 -0.59
CA ARG A 11 33.94 4.97 -1.95
C ARG A 11 33.19 4.11 -2.96
N ILE A 12 31.91 4.40 -3.11
CA ILE A 12 31.00 3.67 -4.01
C ILE A 12 30.69 4.53 -5.21
N CYS A 13 30.80 3.96 -6.41
CA CYS A 13 30.16 4.49 -7.61
C CYS A 13 28.90 3.70 -7.96
N ILE A 14 27.96 4.31 -8.66
CA ILE A 14 26.74 3.69 -9.15
C ILE A 14 26.82 3.67 -10.68
N ASP A 15 26.65 2.48 -11.27
CA ASP A 15 26.86 2.20 -12.70
C ASP A 15 25.83 1.14 -13.16
N GLY A 16 24.96 1.48 -14.13
CA GLY A 16 23.96 0.54 -14.64
C GLY A 16 23.04 -0.09 -13.59
N GLY A 17 22.73 0.64 -12.51
CA GLY A 17 21.93 0.14 -11.39
C GLY A 17 22.67 -0.82 -10.43
N GLU A 18 23.98 -0.98 -10.60
CA GLU A 18 24.86 -1.75 -9.71
C GLU A 18 25.72 -0.81 -8.84
N LEU A 19 26.10 -1.27 -7.65
CA LEU A 19 27.09 -0.58 -6.82
C LEU A 19 28.49 -1.08 -7.14
N VAL A 20 29.42 -0.17 -7.35
CA VAL A 20 30.83 -0.44 -7.64
C VAL A 20 31.69 0.06 -6.48
N SER A 21 32.31 -0.87 -5.75
CA SER A 21 33.16 -0.54 -4.60
C SER A 21 34.61 -0.32 -4.99
N PHE A 22 35.13 0.85 -4.61
CA PHE A 22 36.56 1.22 -4.67
C PHE A 22 37.23 1.20 -3.29
N ASP A 23 36.51 0.74 -2.26
CA ASP A 23 37.06 0.69 -0.91
C ASP A 23 38.11 -0.43 -0.80
N PRO A 24 39.36 -0.11 -0.40
CA PRO A 24 40.44 -1.08 -0.26
C PRO A 24 40.13 -2.23 0.69
N GLN A 25 39.17 -2.08 1.61
CA GLN A 25 38.69 -3.15 2.48
C GLN A 25 38.11 -4.34 1.70
N PHE A 26 37.67 -4.09 0.46
CA PHE A 26 37.18 -5.11 -0.47
C PHE A 26 38.20 -5.41 -1.59
N ALA A 27 39.45 -4.94 -1.45
CA ALA A 27 40.52 -5.23 -2.38
C ALA A 27 41.17 -6.58 -2.07
N TYR A 28 41.34 -7.44 -3.10
CA TYR A 28 42.14 -8.66 -2.98
C TYR A 28 43.62 -8.35 -2.77
N ASP A 29 44.18 -8.98 -1.75
CA ASP A 29 45.58 -9.39 -1.71
C ASP A 29 45.74 -10.68 -2.54
N GLY A 30 45.89 -10.54 -3.85
CA GLY A 30 46.60 -11.50 -4.72
C GLY A 30 46.02 -12.90 -5.01
N ASP A 31 45.25 -13.54 -4.13
CA ASP A 31 44.89 -14.96 -4.30
C ASP A 31 43.50 -15.16 -4.92
N ARG A 32 43.45 -15.74 -6.12
CA ARG A 32 42.30 -15.74 -7.05
C ARG A 32 41.18 -16.74 -6.72
N SER A 33 41.21 -17.42 -5.58
CA SER A 33 40.36 -18.60 -5.33
C SER A 33 39.17 -18.40 -4.39
N GLY A 34 39.20 -17.43 -3.48
CA GLY A 34 38.08 -17.18 -2.58
C GLY A 34 37.11 -16.20 -3.20
N LEU A 35 35.82 -16.53 -3.40
CA LEU A 35 34.78 -15.55 -3.74
C LEU A 35 34.91 -14.31 -2.81
N PRO A 36 34.70 -13.08 -3.32
CA PRO A 36 34.76 -11.89 -2.46
C PRO A 36 33.90 -12.13 -1.23
N PRO A 37 34.28 -11.61 -0.04
CA PRO A 37 33.37 -11.66 1.10
C PRO A 37 32.09 -10.98 0.62
N THR A 38 31.06 -11.78 0.40
CA THR A 38 29.70 -11.26 0.34
C THR A 38 29.60 -10.47 1.63
N LEU A 39 29.28 -9.17 1.55
CA LEU A 39 28.96 -8.43 2.76
C LEU A 39 28.03 -9.36 3.55
N PRO A 40 28.33 -9.71 4.81
CA PRO A 40 27.70 -10.85 5.48
C PRO A 40 26.16 -10.75 5.57
N TYR A 41 25.62 -9.58 5.22
CA TYR A 41 24.20 -9.22 5.15
C TYR A 41 23.60 -9.14 3.72
N LEU A 42 24.38 -9.17 2.63
CA LEU A 42 23.86 -9.10 1.26
C LEU A 42 22.91 -10.25 0.88
N PRO A 43 23.13 -11.52 1.29
CA PRO A 43 22.16 -12.59 1.03
C PRO A 43 20.80 -12.35 1.70
N ALA A 44 20.75 -11.57 2.79
CA ALA A 44 19.52 -11.16 3.47
C ALA A 44 18.84 -9.94 2.81
N TRP A 45 19.49 -9.28 1.85
CA TRP A 45 18.96 -8.13 1.11
C TRP A 45 18.31 -8.55 -0.21
N ARG A 46 17.56 -9.65 -0.15
CA ARG A 46 16.63 -10.03 -1.22
C ARG A 46 15.31 -9.32 -0.99
N GLY A 47 14.61 -9.02 -2.08
CA GLY A 47 13.24 -8.58 -2.01
C GLY A 47 12.31 -9.38 -2.89
N SER A 48 11.11 -9.61 -2.38
CA SER A 48 9.98 -10.05 -3.20
C SER A 48 9.36 -8.83 -3.88
N TRP A 49 8.86 -9.00 -5.09
CA TRP A 49 8.17 -7.92 -5.79
C TRP A 49 7.10 -8.46 -6.74
N ASN A 50 6.11 -7.61 -7.02
CA ASN A 50 5.10 -7.82 -8.04
C ASN A 50 5.42 -6.94 -9.26
N ILE A 51 5.09 -7.40 -10.46
CA ILE A 51 5.19 -6.55 -11.65
C ILE A 51 4.34 -5.30 -11.43
N PRO A 52 4.88 -4.09 -11.69
CA PRO A 52 4.08 -2.87 -11.61
C PRO A 52 2.91 -2.97 -12.58
N GLY A 53 1.69 -2.96 -12.05
CA GLY A 53 0.47 -2.79 -12.84
C GLY A 53 0.03 -1.33 -12.85
N ALA A 54 -1.02 -1.06 -13.63
CA ALA A 54 -1.72 0.22 -13.58
C ALA A 54 -2.38 0.38 -12.20
N THR A 55 -1.67 1.05 -11.29
CA THR A 55 -2.15 1.68 -10.03
C THR A 55 -2.80 0.77 -8.97
N ASN A 56 -2.28 0.83 -7.73
CA ASN A 56 -2.69 0.00 -6.58
C ASN A 56 -2.71 -1.52 -6.88
N SER A 57 -2.01 -1.96 -7.93
CA SER A 57 -2.06 -3.34 -8.38
C SER A 57 -1.32 -4.25 -7.41
N ASP A 58 -2.07 -5.13 -6.78
CA ASP A 58 -1.60 -6.29 -6.04
C ASP A 58 -2.02 -7.59 -6.75
N ALA A 59 -2.40 -7.50 -8.03
CA ALA A 59 -2.70 -8.64 -8.89
C ALA A 59 -1.41 -9.42 -9.18
N ILE A 60 -1.52 -10.74 -9.10
CA ILE A 60 -0.40 -11.68 -8.93
C ILE A 60 0.59 -11.74 -10.10
N VAL A 61 0.23 -11.24 -11.27
CA VAL A 61 1.02 -11.47 -12.49
C VAL A 61 2.49 -11.12 -12.22
N GLY A 62 3.32 -12.16 -12.10
CA GLY A 62 4.76 -12.08 -11.84
C GLY A 62 5.18 -11.74 -10.41
N ASN A 63 4.79 -12.52 -9.39
CA ASN A 63 5.60 -12.59 -8.16
C ASN A 63 7.01 -13.07 -8.52
N GLN A 64 7.96 -12.16 -8.47
CA GLN A 64 9.36 -12.44 -8.73
C GLN A 64 10.09 -12.49 -7.40
N VAL A 65 10.74 -13.62 -7.15
CA VAL A 65 11.72 -13.77 -6.08
C VAL A 65 13.07 -13.28 -6.59
N ASP A 66 13.91 -12.83 -5.67
CA ASP A 66 15.34 -12.61 -5.91
C ASP A 66 15.73 -11.35 -6.70
N TYR A 67 15.03 -10.22 -6.50
CA TYR A 67 15.74 -8.96 -6.74
C TYR A 67 16.71 -8.75 -5.58
N SER A 68 18.00 -8.65 -5.90
CA SER A 68 19.05 -8.33 -4.95
C SER A 68 19.80 -7.10 -5.44
N LEU A 69 20.18 -6.24 -4.51
CA LEU A 69 21.10 -5.15 -4.80
C LEU A 69 22.45 -5.76 -5.18
N ARG A 70 22.90 -5.45 -6.39
CA ARG A 70 24.19 -5.93 -6.88
C ARG A 70 25.30 -5.01 -6.40
N LEU A 71 26.32 -5.62 -5.80
CA LEU A 71 27.55 -4.95 -5.41
C LEU A 71 28.70 -5.72 -6.05
N ARG A 72 29.47 -5.02 -6.89
CA ARG A 72 30.73 -5.52 -7.45
C ARG A 72 31.90 -4.67 -6.99
N ARG A 73 33.09 -5.24 -7.09
CA ARG A 73 34.33 -4.49 -6.93
C ARG A 73 34.62 -3.71 -8.22
N ALA A 74 35.25 -2.55 -8.10
CA ALA A 74 35.92 -1.91 -9.21
C ALA A 74 36.99 -2.83 -9.82
N SER A 75 36.96 -2.98 -11.14
CA SER A 75 37.99 -3.67 -11.90
C SER A 75 39.35 -2.96 -11.78
N ARG A 76 40.43 -3.65 -12.15
CA ARG A 76 41.77 -3.01 -12.20
C ARG A 76 41.85 -1.86 -13.20
N ALA A 77 40.98 -1.80 -14.20
CA ALA A 77 40.95 -0.69 -15.14
C ALA A 77 40.31 0.54 -14.47
N GLU A 78 39.14 0.36 -13.85
CA GLU A 78 38.44 1.40 -13.07
C GLU A 78 39.31 1.91 -11.90
N ALA A 79 40.01 1.00 -11.21
CA ALA A 79 40.84 1.35 -10.05
C ALA A 79 42.24 1.91 -10.41
N ARG A 80 42.73 1.74 -11.64
CA ARG A 80 44.10 2.19 -12.02
C ARG A 80 44.28 3.70 -12.03
N GLY A 81 43.18 4.46 -12.17
CA GLY A 81 43.19 5.91 -11.95
C GLY A 81 43.37 6.33 -10.49
N PHE A 82 43.46 5.38 -9.55
CA PHE A 82 43.40 5.62 -8.12
C PHE A 82 44.69 5.29 -7.36
N ASP A 83 45.71 4.75 -8.03
CA ASP A 83 46.95 4.35 -7.37
C ASP A 83 47.83 5.59 -7.08
N PRO A 84 47.96 6.04 -5.82
CA PRO A 84 48.73 7.24 -5.49
C PRO A 84 50.24 7.04 -5.67
N GLY A 85 50.70 5.81 -5.94
CA GLY A 85 52.11 5.43 -5.92
C GLY A 85 52.66 4.83 -7.22
N SER A 86 51.87 4.61 -8.28
CA SER A 86 52.36 4.00 -9.52
C SER A 86 53.10 5.00 -10.43
N PRO A 87 54.42 4.83 -10.65
CA PRO A 87 55.17 5.66 -11.59
C PRO A 87 54.77 5.28 -13.03
N GLY A 88 54.13 6.21 -13.74
CA GLY A 88 53.69 6.02 -15.13
C GLY A 88 52.17 6.05 -15.36
N SER A 89 51.36 6.22 -14.30
CA SER A 89 49.92 6.50 -14.48
C SER A 89 49.70 7.90 -15.08
N PRO A 90 48.68 8.07 -15.96
CA PRO A 90 48.36 9.35 -16.56
C PRO A 90 47.87 10.33 -15.49
N GLY A 91 48.78 11.18 -15.01
CA GLY A 91 48.56 12.39 -14.22
C GLY A 91 47.78 12.25 -12.89
N PRO A 92 47.98 13.17 -11.93
CA PRO A 92 47.05 13.33 -10.82
C PRO A 92 45.69 13.80 -11.36
N GLY A 93 44.72 12.88 -11.53
CA GLY A 93 43.37 13.25 -11.97
C GLY A 93 42.52 12.18 -12.68
N SER A 94 42.97 10.94 -12.87
CA SER A 94 42.25 9.94 -13.68
C SER A 94 41.34 8.98 -12.89
N GLY A 95 41.24 9.10 -11.57
CA GLY A 95 40.35 8.30 -10.73
C GLY A 95 38.99 8.96 -10.49
N PRO A 96 37.94 8.20 -10.11
CA PRO A 96 36.65 8.77 -9.79
C PRO A 96 36.75 9.74 -8.61
N SER A 97 36.13 10.93 -8.75
CA SER A 97 35.97 11.87 -7.65
C SER A 97 34.75 11.48 -6.82
N PHE A 98 34.97 11.26 -5.52
CA PHE A 98 33.91 10.85 -4.60
C PHE A 98 33.23 12.06 -3.95
N SER A 99 31.94 12.25 -4.25
CA SER A 99 31.10 13.26 -3.62
C SER A 99 31.10 13.11 -2.10
N ARG A 100 31.35 14.22 -1.41
CA ARG A 100 31.16 14.35 0.05
C ARG A 100 29.92 15.15 0.41
N CYS A 101 29.30 15.83 -0.56
CA CYS A 101 28.15 16.71 -0.30
C CYS A 101 26.83 15.94 -0.39
N THR A 102 26.76 14.91 -1.23
CA THR A 102 25.59 14.04 -1.36
C THR A 102 25.84 12.73 -0.62
N LEU A 103 24.87 12.35 0.23
CA LEU A 103 24.83 11.08 0.93
C LEU A 103 23.63 10.26 0.43
N PRO A 104 23.82 9.31 -0.49
CA PRO A 104 22.74 8.41 -0.89
C PRO A 104 22.36 7.48 0.26
N VAL A 105 21.06 7.40 0.52
CA VAL A 105 20.46 6.44 1.45
C VAL A 105 19.58 5.50 0.63
N LEU A 106 20.14 4.34 0.27
CA LEU A 106 19.47 3.30 -0.48
C LEU A 106 18.49 2.56 0.42
N LEU A 107 17.22 2.53 0.04
CA LEU A 107 16.14 1.83 0.72
C LEU A 107 15.77 0.59 -0.09
N LEU A 108 15.87 -0.58 0.51
CA LEU A 108 15.41 -1.85 -0.07
C LEU A 108 14.12 -2.25 0.63
N ALA A 109 13.01 -2.30 -0.11
CA ALA A 109 11.72 -2.73 0.40
C ALA A 109 11.30 -4.06 -0.25
N ASP A 110 10.52 -4.85 0.50
CA ASP A 110 9.70 -5.90 -0.08
C ASP A 110 8.43 -5.31 -0.66
N TRP A 111 7.96 -5.92 -1.75
CA TRP A 111 6.76 -5.54 -2.47
C TRP A 111 6.69 -4.06 -2.79
N PRO A 112 7.75 -3.44 -3.35
CA PRO A 112 7.80 -1.99 -3.55
C PRO A 112 6.66 -1.48 -4.43
N TYR A 113 6.10 -2.32 -5.31
CA TYR A 113 5.02 -1.98 -6.23
C TYR A 113 3.62 -2.36 -5.75
N ASN A 114 3.49 -2.98 -4.58
CA ASN A 114 2.21 -3.17 -3.92
C ASN A 114 2.00 -1.99 -2.97
N PHE A 115 1.04 -1.12 -3.27
CA PHE A 115 0.80 0.09 -2.48
C PHE A 115 0.57 -0.20 -0.99
N GLY A 116 -0.23 -1.21 -0.66
CA GLY A 116 -0.58 -1.52 0.72
C GLY A 116 0.60 -2.07 1.51
N GLU A 117 1.34 -3.00 0.91
CA GLU A 117 2.56 -3.56 1.51
C GLU A 117 3.66 -2.52 1.65
N PHE A 118 3.93 -1.77 0.58
CA PHE A 118 4.94 -0.72 0.62
C PHE A 118 4.58 0.36 1.63
N PHE A 119 3.31 0.73 1.78
CA PHE A 119 2.91 1.71 2.80
C PHE A 119 3.04 1.15 4.21
N ALA A 120 2.40 0.01 4.50
CA ALA A 120 2.36 -0.57 5.84
C ALA A 120 3.74 -1.03 6.33
N ASN A 121 4.56 -1.59 5.44
CA ASN A 121 5.86 -2.17 5.76
C ASN A 121 7.02 -1.27 5.35
N GLY A 122 7.10 -0.88 4.08
CA GLY A 122 8.25 -0.13 3.53
C GLY A 122 8.36 1.30 4.07
N ALA A 123 7.40 2.16 3.76
CA ALA A 123 7.39 3.58 4.14
C ALA A 123 7.33 3.76 5.66
N THR A 124 6.57 2.93 6.36
CA THR A 124 6.48 2.98 7.84
C THR A 124 7.76 2.49 8.52
N ALA A 125 8.48 1.52 7.93
CA ALA A 125 9.80 1.14 8.44
C ALA A 125 10.84 2.23 8.14
N ALA A 126 10.80 2.84 6.94
CA ALA A 126 11.70 3.93 6.57
C ALA A 126 11.54 5.16 7.49
N ASP A 127 10.31 5.62 7.71
CA ASP A 127 10.02 6.75 8.61
C ASP A 127 10.51 6.48 10.03
N HIS A 128 10.15 5.33 10.59
CA HIS A 128 10.60 4.94 11.93
C HIS A 128 12.13 4.87 12.04
N LEU A 129 12.77 4.20 11.09
CA LEU A 129 14.22 3.97 11.08
C LEU A 129 14.98 5.29 10.97
N LEU A 130 14.63 6.13 10.00
CA LEU A 130 15.36 7.36 9.72
C LEU A 130 15.15 8.43 10.79
N ARG A 131 13.96 8.51 11.41
CA ARG A 131 13.76 9.34 12.62
C ARG A 131 14.61 8.86 13.78
N ARG A 132 14.64 7.56 14.03
CA ARG A 132 15.41 6.96 15.12
C ARG A 132 16.91 7.19 14.95
N LEU A 133 17.40 7.10 13.71
CA LEU A 133 18.80 7.40 13.37
C LEU A 133 19.10 8.90 13.29
N ARG A 134 18.09 9.77 13.49
CA ARG A 134 18.19 11.24 13.39
C ARG A 134 18.77 11.70 12.04
N MET A 135 18.43 10.98 10.97
CA MET A 135 18.89 11.28 9.61
C MET A 135 17.99 12.30 8.89
N LEU A 136 16.94 12.82 9.53
CA LEU A 136 15.92 13.64 8.88
C LEU A 136 15.57 14.94 9.61
N PRO A 137 15.27 16.03 8.87
CA PRO A 137 15.58 16.23 7.45
C PRO A 137 17.04 16.66 7.27
N ASP A 138 17.94 15.76 6.85
CA ASP A 138 19.30 16.13 6.46
C ASP A 138 19.31 16.64 5.01
N ARG A 139 19.90 17.81 4.78
CA ARG A 139 20.01 18.44 3.44
C ARG A 139 21.03 17.74 2.54
N SER A 140 21.92 16.93 3.08
CA SER A 140 22.88 16.13 2.31
C SER A 140 22.34 14.76 1.91
N ALA A 141 21.30 14.27 2.61
CA ALA A 141 20.75 12.94 2.39
C ALA A 141 19.78 12.90 1.20
N THR A 142 20.10 12.02 0.25
CA THR A 142 19.23 11.71 -0.90
C THR A 142 18.65 10.33 -0.70
N LEU A 143 17.32 10.25 -0.60
CA LEU A 143 16.66 8.96 -0.50
C LEU A 143 16.60 8.34 -1.89
N VAL A 144 17.06 7.10 -1.96
CA VAL A 144 17.09 6.31 -3.19
C VAL A 144 16.32 5.02 -2.95
N LEU A 145 15.21 4.79 -3.63
CA LEU A 145 14.51 3.51 -3.53
C LEU A 145 15.14 2.53 -4.53
N VAL A 146 15.65 1.41 -4.03
CA VAL A 146 16.17 0.34 -4.89
C VAL A 146 14.98 -0.39 -5.49
N THR A 147 14.88 -0.35 -6.81
CA THR A 147 13.81 -0.99 -7.56
C THR A 147 14.36 -2.20 -8.35
N PRO A 148 13.56 -3.26 -8.52
CA PRO A 148 13.93 -4.39 -9.36
C PRO A 148 14.18 -3.99 -10.81
N SER A 149 15.25 -4.48 -11.42
CA SER A 149 15.49 -4.49 -12.88
C SER A 149 15.31 -3.13 -13.57
N GLY A 150 15.74 -2.03 -12.95
CA GLY A 150 15.63 -0.69 -13.54
C GLY A 150 14.20 -0.14 -13.63
N LEU A 151 13.22 -0.80 -12.99
CA LEU A 151 11.85 -0.31 -12.99
C LEU A 151 11.77 1.06 -12.30
N GLY A 152 11.06 2.00 -12.92
CA GLY A 152 10.91 3.36 -12.40
C GLY A 152 10.02 3.46 -11.16
N LEU A 153 10.14 4.57 -10.44
CA LEU A 153 9.30 4.79 -9.26
C LEU A 153 7.84 5.08 -9.61
N LEU A 154 6.93 4.50 -8.84
CA LEU A 154 5.51 4.83 -8.89
C LEU A 154 5.22 6.12 -8.09
N PRO A 155 4.18 6.89 -8.48
CA PRO A 155 3.84 8.14 -7.82
C PRO A 155 3.60 8.05 -6.31
N PHE A 156 2.99 6.95 -5.84
CA PHE A 156 2.75 6.75 -4.41
C PHE A 156 4.05 6.54 -3.62
N GLN A 157 5.08 5.94 -4.21
CA GLN A 157 6.36 5.71 -3.52
C GLN A 157 7.02 7.06 -3.22
N ARG A 158 7.06 7.94 -4.23
CA ARG A 158 7.55 9.32 -4.08
C ARG A 158 6.74 10.06 -3.02
N ALA A 159 5.41 10.01 -3.09
CA ALA A 159 4.56 10.74 -2.15
C ALA A 159 4.69 10.25 -0.70
N LEU A 160 4.75 8.93 -0.48
CA LEU A 160 4.87 8.33 0.85
C LEU A 160 6.22 8.63 1.52
N LEU A 161 7.30 8.76 0.75
CA LEU A 161 8.64 9.03 1.31
C LEU A 161 9.07 10.51 1.22
N ALA A 162 8.33 11.37 0.50
CA ALA A 162 8.71 12.77 0.28
C ALA A 162 8.91 13.56 1.58
N HIS A 163 8.14 13.25 2.62
CA HIS A 163 8.24 13.91 3.92
C HIS A 163 9.55 13.61 4.68
N LEU A 164 10.29 12.59 4.23
CA LEU A 164 11.53 12.15 4.87
C LEU A 164 12.76 12.88 4.33
N SER A 165 12.69 13.54 3.17
CA SER A 165 13.83 14.27 2.61
C SER A 165 13.46 15.66 2.12
N SER A 166 14.45 16.56 2.14
CA SER A 166 14.35 17.85 1.46
C SER A 166 14.60 17.75 -0.05
N ARG A 167 15.10 16.59 -0.51
CA ARG A 167 15.42 16.30 -1.90
C ARG A 167 14.41 15.34 -2.52
N PRO A 168 14.20 15.39 -3.86
CA PRO A 168 13.36 14.42 -4.54
C PRO A 168 13.84 12.99 -4.30
N LEU A 169 12.91 12.08 -4.00
CA LEU A 169 13.16 10.64 -4.01
C LEU A 169 13.48 10.22 -5.45
N VAL A 170 14.53 9.42 -5.65
CA VAL A 170 14.92 8.84 -6.95
C VAL A 170 15.03 7.32 -6.85
N SER A 171 14.94 6.60 -7.97
CA SER A 171 15.36 5.19 -8.00
C SER A 171 16.88 5.07 -8.15
N LEU A 172 17.42 3.89 -7.88
CA LEU A 172 18.84 3.60 -8.13
C LEU A 172 19.20 3.74 -9.62
N ASP A 173 18.29 3.32 -10.49
CA ASP A 173 18.42 3.41 -11.94
C ASP A 173 18.36 4.87 -12.43
N GLU A 174 17.42 5.68 -11.90
CA GLU A 174 17.35 7.12 -12.19
C GLU A 174 18.65 7.85 -11.79
N LEU A 175 19.24 7.48 -10.66
CA LEU A 175 20.50 8.04 -10.21
C LEU A 175 21.64 7.68 -11.17
N ALA A 176 21.74 6.40 -11.58
CA ALA A 176 22.74 5.93 -12.53
C ALA A 176 22.59 6.61 -13.90
N ALA A 177 21.40 6.55 -14.49
CA ALA A 177 21.12 7.05 -15.83
C ALA A 177 21.33 8.57 -15.95
N GLU A 178 20.99 9.35 -14.93
CA GLU A 178 21.25 10.80 -14.92
C GLU A 178 22.74 11.13 -14.89
N ALA A 179 23.55 10.33 -14.18
CA ALA A 179 25.00 10.52 -14.14
C ALA A 179 25.67 10.13 -15.47
N GLU A 180 25.27 8.98 -16.04
CA GLU A 180 25.75 8.51 -17.35
C GLU A 180 25.40 9.51 -18.46
N ALA A 181 24.16 10.02 -18.47
CA ALA A 181 23.72 11.01 -19.45
C ALA A 181 24.51 12.33 -19.33
N ALA A 182 24.84 12.75 -18.10
CA ALA A 182 25.65 13.95 -17.88
C ALA A 182 27.10 13.78 -18.37
N GLU A 183 27.70 12.61 -18.14
CA GLU A 183 29.05 12.29 -18.61
C GLU A 183 29.11 12.19 -20.14
N ALA A 184 28.12 11.53 -20.76
CA ALA A 184 28.01 11.44 -22.21
C ALA A 184 27.86 12.83 -22.86
N ALA A 185 27.04 13.70 -22.27
CA ALA A 185 26.86 15.07 -22.75
C ALA A 185 28.15 15.92 -22.62
N ALA A 186 28.88 15.78 -21.50
CA ALA A 186 30.15 16.48 -21.29
C ALA A 186 31.22 16.05 -22.31
N THR A 187 31.28 14.74 -22.61
CA THR A 187 32.19 14.17 -23.59
C THR A 187 31.87 14.65 -25.00
N ALA A 188 30.60 14.61 -25.40
CA ALA A 188 30.16 15.07 -26.73
C ALA A 188 30.42 16.57 -26.96
N ALA A 189 30.35 17.38 -25.91
CA ALA A 189 30.55 18.83 -25.98
C ALA A 189 32.01 19.29 -25.77
N GLY A 190 32.97 18.37 -25.72
CA GLY A 190 34.38 18.71 -25.49
C GLY A 190 34.62 19.45 -24.16
N GLY A 191 33.79 19.19 -23.14
CA GLY A 191 33.88 19.82 -21.82
C GLY A 191 33.31 21.25 -21.71
N ALA A 192 32.74 21.83 -22.79
CA ALA A 192 32.26 23.21 -22.79
C ALA A 192 30.78 23.40 -22.42
N HIS A 193 30.03 22.33 -22.13
CA HIS A 193 28.60 22.44 -21.82
C HIS A 193 28.35 22.73 -20.34
N ALA A 194 27.37 23.59 -20.05
CA ALA A 194 26.91 23.81 -18.69
C ALA A 194 26.37 22.49 -18.11
N PRO A 195 26.79 22.08 -16.91
CA PRO A 195 26.37 20.81 -16.34
C PRO A 195 24.86 20.81 -16.11
N ARG A 196 24.21 19.70 -16.50
CA ARG A 196 22.79 19.47 -16.24
C ARG A 196 22.53 19.63 -14.74
N ARG A 197 21.47 20.33 -14.38
CA ARG A 197 21.09 20.58 -12.98
C ARG A 197 20.12 19.52 -12.51
N VAL A 198 20.34 18.97 -11.31
CA VAL A 198 19.44 17.99 -10.68
C VAL A 198 19.14 18.36 -9.23
N GLY A 199 17.89 18.14 -8.80
CA GLY A 199 17.45 18.47 -7.45
C GLY A 199 17.85 17.43 -6.39
N TRP A 200 18.14 16.20 -6.80
CA TRP A 200 18.49 15.12 -5.88
C TRP A 200 19.94 15.18 -5.39
N SER A 201 20.81 15.97 -6.02
CA SER A 201 22.24 16.09 -5.64
C SER A 201 22.52 17.40 -4.88
N ALA A 202 23.32 17.34 -3.83
CA ALA A 202 23.75 18.51 -3.07
C ALA A 202 24.72 19.41 -3.82
N GLU A 203 25.47 18.84 -4.76
CA GLU A 203 26.26 19.58 -5.74
C GLU A 203 25.38 20.31 -6.77
N GLY A 204 24.09 19.95 -6.87
CA GLY A 204 23.17 20.49 -7.87
C GLY A 204 23.42 19.96 -9.29
N VAL A 205 24.36 19.02 -9.45
CA VAL A 205 24.71 18.34 -10.70
C VAL A 205 24.74 16.82 -10.48
N PRO A 206 24.48 15.99 -11.52
CA PRO A 206 24.60 14.55 -11.42
C PRO A 206 25.99 14.13 -10.95
N VAL A 207 26.03 13.18 -10.00
CA VAL A 207 27.24 12.57 -9.47
C VAL A 207 27.03 11.06 -9.40
N SER A 208 27.99 10.27 -9.87
CA SER A 208 27.92 8.80 -9.84
C SER A 208 28.70 8.19 -8.69
N CYS A 209 29.68 8.90 -8.12
CA CYS A 209 30.60 8.40 -7.11
C CYS A 209 30.48 9.16 -5.79
N PHE A 210 30.41 8.42 -4.68
CA PHE A 210 30.10 8.92 -3.34
C PHE A 210 31.10 8.41 -2.31
N GLU A 211 31.54 9.29 -1.42
CA GLU A 211 32.45 8.93 -0.32
C GLU A 211 31.78 7.93 0.62
N ARG A 212 30.47 8.09 0.83
CA ARG A 212 29.64 7.20 1.65
C ARG A 212 28.30 6.95 0.99
N VAL A 213 27.83 5.71 1.08
CA VAL A 213 26.46 5.30 0.75
C VAL A 213 25.90 4.54 1.95
N VAL A 214 24.71 4.91 2.41
CA VAL A 214 23.99 4.16 3.44
C VAL A 214 23.02 3.22 2.74
N VAL A 215 23.03 1.94 3.09
CA VAL A 215 22.12 0.94 2.52
C VAL A 215 21.27 0.36 3.61
N CYS A 216 19.95 0.44 3.49
CA CYS A 216 18.99 0.03 4.51
C CYS A 216 17.93 -0.92 3.94
N LYS A 217 17.73 -2.08 4.60
CA LYS A 217 16.55 -2.93 4.39
C LYS A 217 15.39 -2.41 5.24
N VAL A 218 14.31 -2.00 4.58
CA VAL A 218 13.09 -1.45 5.20
C VAL A 218 11.96 -2.48 5.13
N GLU A 219 11.88 -3.29 6.18
CA GLU A 219 10.86 -4.32 6.36
C GLU A 219 10.32 -4.22 7.79
N GLY A 220 9.03 -4.49 7.99
CA GLY A 220 8.41 -4.65 9.32
C GLY A 220 8.68 -3.52 10.33
N SER A 221 7.65 -2.73 10.66
CA SER A 221 7.77 -1.63 11.61
C SER A 221 6.96 -1.81 12.90
N PRO A 222 7.55 -1.55 14.08
CA PRO A 222 6.79 -1.46 15.33
C PRO A 222 5.94 -0.18 15.39
N GLN A 223 6.17 0.79 14.48
CA GLN A 223 5.35 1.99 14.37
C GLN A 223 4.02 1.68 13.66
N PRO A 224 2.88 2.18 14.17
CA PRO A 224 1.61 2.11 13.45
C PRO A 224 1.66 2.91 12.13
N PRO A 225 1.14 2.39 11.01
CA PRO A 225 1.14 3.10 9.72
C PRO A 225 0.50 4.50 9.76
N PHE A 226 -0.45 4.73 10.66
CA PHE A 226 -1.10 6.04 10.84
C PHE A 226 -0.13 7.18 11.22
N VAL A 227 0.97 6.88 11.92
CA VAL A 227 2.01 7.87 12.24
C VAL A 227 2.67 8.37 10.94
N THR A 228 3.04 7.45 10.06
CA THR A 228 3.58 7.75 8.73
C THR A 228 2.55 8.49 7.88
N ALA A 229 1.29 8.03 7.89
CA ALA A 229 0.18 8.67 7.16
C ALA A 229 0.01 10.14 7.58
N SER A 230 0.07 10.41 8.89
CA SER A 230 0.00 11.76 9.44
C SER A 230 1.15 12.62 8.96
N ALA A 231 2.39 12.10 8.96
CA ALA A 231 3.56 12.84 8.47
C ALA A 231 3.47 13.15 6.96
N VAL A 232 2.99 12.20 6.15
CA VAL A 232 2.72 12.40 4.72
C VAL A 232 1.67 13.48 4.52
N VAL A 233 0.54 13.42 5.23
CA VAL A 233 -0.52 14.43 5.15
C VAL A 233 0.00 15.81 5.51
N GLN A 234 0.76 15.95 6.59
CA GLN A 234 1.32 17.24 7.00
C GLN A 234 2.24 17.81 5.91
N HIS A 235 3.10 16.97 5.33
CA HIS A 235 3.96 17.38 4.23
C HIS A 235 3.15 17.85 3.00
N LEU A 236 2.06 17.16 2.67
CA LEU A 236 1.18 17.54 1.57
C LEU A 236 0.41 18.84 1.87
N LEU A 237 -0.04 19.05 3.11
CA LEU A 237 -0.75 20.27 3.51
C LEU A 237 0.15 21.51 3.44
N THR A 238 1.43 21.40 3.78
CA THR A 238 2.39 22.51 3.70
C THR A 238 2.95 22.73 2.28
N GLY A 239 2.34 22.12 1.26
CA GLY A 239 2.74 22.22 -0.15
C GLY A 239 3.93 21.35 -0.55
N GLY A 240 4.65 20.74 0.40
CA GLY A 240 5.77 19.83 0.15
C GLY A 240 6.80 20.35 -0.87
N GLN A 241 7.53 19.44 -1.52
CA GLN A 241 8.53 19.78 -2.55
C GLN A 241 7.91 20.32 -3.86
N GLY A 242 6.58 20.27 -4.02
CA GLY A 242 5.88 20.62 -5.27
C GLY A 242 4.96 21.84 -5.18
N GLY A 243 4.89 22.51 -4.03
CA GLY A 243 4.03 23.68 -3.77
C GLY A 243 2.52 23.43 -3.83
N GLN A 244 2.04 22.20 -4.05
CA GLN A 244 0.63 21.89 -4.23
C GLN A 244 0.05 21.22 -2.98
N GLY A 245 -0.90 21.91 -2.34
CA GLY A 245 -1.67 21.39 -1.21
C GLY A 245 -2.62 20.25 -1.59
N LEU A 246 -3.34 19.72 -0.59
CA LEU A 246 -4.45 18.80 -0.81
C LEU A 246 -5.66 19.58 -1.38
N PRO A 247 -6.29 19.12 -2.48
CA PRO A 247 -7.51 19.76 -2.97
C PRO A 247 -8.64 19.62 -1.94
N PRO A 248 -9.47 20.66 -1.71
CA PRO A 248 -10.64 20.53 -0.86
C PRO A 248 -11.70 19.66 -1.56
N ASP A 249 -12.26 18.70 -0.82
CA ASP A 249 -13.40 17.86 -1.23
C ASP A 249 -13.44 17.52 -2.74
N PRO A 250 -12.45 16.78 -3.26
CA PRO A 250 -12.29 16.57 -4.70
C PRO A 250 -13.42 15.76 -5.34
N LEU A 251 -14.31 15.16 -4.53
CA LEU A 251 -15.43 14.34 -5.00
C LEU A 251 -16.81 14.95 -4.67
N GLY A 252 -16.85 16.15 -4.09
CA GLY A 252 -18.08 16.91 -3.88
C GLY A 252 -19.06 16.23 -2.91
N PHE A 253 -18.60 15.88 -1.71
CA PHE A 253 -19.51 15.58 -0.59
C PHE A 253 -20.24 16.82 -0.07
N GLY A 254 -19.69 18.01 -0.31
CA GLY A 254 -20.21 19.27 0.23
C GLY A 254 -19.82 19.50 1.69
N PRO A 255 -20.47 20.46 2.37
CA PRO A 255 -20.19 20.77 3.76
C PRO A 255 -20.47 19.57 4.67
N ASP A 256 -19.73 19.48 5.77
CA ASP A 256 -19.94 18.42 6.75
C ASP A 256 -21.33 18.54 7.40
N GLN A 257 -22.14 17.50 7.26
CA GLN A 257 -23.49 17.41 7.81
C GLN A 257 -23.48 16.31 8.87
N PRO A 258 -23.76 16.63 10.15
CA PRO A 258 -23.69 15.66 11.25
C PRO A 258 -24.54 14.40 11.04
N GLU A 259 -25.64 14.51 10.29
CA GLU A 259 -26.61 13.46 9.99
C GLU A 259 -26.29 12.63 8.73
N THR A 260 -25.27 13.00 7.95
CA THR A 260 -24.95 12.36 6.67
C THR A 260 -23.70 11.48 6.79
N LEU A 261 -23.83 10.18 6.54
CA LEU A 261 -22.70 9.28 6.42
C LEU A 261 -22.06 9.44 5.03
N ARG A 262 -20.80 9.87 5.00
CA ARG A 262 -20.02 10.05 3.75
C ARG A 262 -19.22 8.78 3.47
N VAL A 263 -19.53 8.10 2.38
CA VAL A 263 -18.94 6.81 2.02
C VAL A 263 -18.19 6.94 0.72
N LEU A 264 -16.94 6.52 0.72
CA LEU A 264 -16.17 6.32 -0.49
C LEU A 264 -16.15 4.87 -0.87
N ILE A 265 -16.45 4.58 -2.13
CA ILE A 265 -16.35 3.22 -2.68
C ILE A 265 -15.21 3.21 -3.69
N GLU A 266 -14.20 2.40 -3.44
CA GLU A 266 -13.04 2.26 -4.33
C GLU A 266 -13.48 1.71 -5.69
N ALA A 267 -13.23 2.51 -6.73
CA ALA A 267 -13.39 2.11 -8.12
C ALA A 267 -12.03 1.67 -8.65
N ARG A 268 -11.81 0.36 -8.70
CA ARG A 268 -10.61 -0.22 -9.33
C ARG A 268 -10.78 -0.32 -10.84
N GLY A 269 -9.71 -0.03 -11.57
CA GLY A 269 -9.58 -0.37 -12.98
C GLY A 269 -8.85 -1.71 -13.15
N GLY A 270 -8.95 -2.31 -14.33
CA GLY A 270 -8.20 -3.52 -14.71
C GLY A 270 -8.95 -4.83 -14.47
N GLY A 271 -8.21 -5.93 -14.59
CA GLY A 271 -8.75 -7.28 -14.76
C GLY A 271 -8.93 -8.11 -13.50
N ALA A 272 -8.98 -7.51 -12.32
CA ALA A 272 -9.23 -8.21 -11.05
C ALA A 272 -9.87 -7.28 -10.01
N ARG A 273 -10.67 -7.82 -9.10
CA ARG A 273 -11.22 -7.10 -7.91
C ARG A 273 -11.98 -5.82 -8.22
N THR A 274 -12.64 -5.80 -9.37
CA THR A 274 -13.54 -4.71 -9.77
C THR A 274 -14.92 -4.93 -9.17
N ILE A 275 -15.53 -3.87 -8.67
CA ILE A 275 -16.95 -3.84 -8.34
C ILE A 275 -17.73 -3.60 -9.64
N ARG A 276 -18.32 -4.65 -10.22
CA ARG A 276 -18.93 -4.62 -11.56
C ARG A 276 -20.22 -3.82 -11.62
N ASN A 277 -20.91 -3.69 -10.49
CA ASN A 277 -22.17 -2.95 -10.34
C ASN A 277 -22.03 -1.65 -9.52
N LEU A 278 -20.86 -1.01 -9.57
CA LEU A 278 -20.61 0.23 -8.83
C LEU A 278 -21.69 1.32 -9.07
N PRO A 279 -22.18 1.57 -10.31
CA PRO A 279 -23.25 2.54 -10.53
C PRO A 279 -24.55 2.20 -9.79
N GLN A 280 -24.93 0.91 -9.72
CA GLN A 280 -26.12 0.49 -8.95
C GLN A 280 -25.92 0.76 -7.45
N LEU A 281 -24.72 0.50 -6.91
CA LEU A 281 -24.43 0.74 -5.50
C LEU A 281 -24.47 2.24 -5.16
N LEU A 282 -23.90 3.09 -6.00
CA LEU A 282 -23.97 4.54 -5.82
C LEU A 282 -25.42 5.05 -5.85
N SER A 283 -26.21 4.56 -6.80
CA SER A 283 -27.62 4.93 -6.93
C SER A 283 -28.45 4.49 -5.71
N ALA A 284 -28.15 3.31 -5.17
CA ALA A 284 -28.81 2.80 -3.96
C ALA A 284 -28.52 3.66 -2.72
N CYS A 285 -27.34 4.29 -2.65
CA CYS A 285 -27.03 5.20 -1.55
C CYS A 285 -27.86 6.48 -1.55
N GLU A 286 -28.39 6.90 -2.70
CA GLU A 286 -29.20 8.12 -2.82
C GLU A 286 -30.68 7.88 -2.51
N GLN A 287 -31.08 6.63 -2.23
CA GLN A 287 -32.47 6.31 -1.90
C GLN A 287 -32.86 6.90 -0.53
N PRO A 288 -34.05 7.52 -0.43
CA PRO A 288 -34.51 8.07 0.83
C PRO A 288 -34.83 6.96 1.84
N GLY A 289 -34.74 7.30 3.13
CA GLY A 289 -35.18 6.42 4.22
C GLY A 289 -34.10 5.54 4.85
N TRP A 290 -32.87 5.56 4.32
CA TRP A 290 -31.74 4.88 4.97
C TRP A 290 -31.42 5.50 6.34
N ARG A 291 -31.14 4.64 7.33
CA ARG A 291 -30.71 5.05 8.67
C ARG A 291 -29.66 4.07 9.21
N GLY A 292 -28.70 4.59 9.96
CA GLY A 292 -27.67 3.79 10.62
C GLY A 292 -27.07 4.54 11.79
N GLY A 293 -27.35 4.09 13.02
CA GLY A 293 -26.92 4.81 14.22
C GLY A 293 -27.41 6.27 14.23
N PRO A 294 -26.50 7.26 14.39
CA PRO A 294 -26.87 8.68 14.41
C PRO A 294 -27.08 9.28 13.01
N PHE A 295 -26.84 8.52 11.94
CA PHE A 295 -26.93 9.01 10.57
C PHE A 295 -28.31 8.71 9.98
N THR A 296 -28.90 9.71 9.31
CA THR A 296 -30.22 9.63 8.66
C THR A 296 -30.14 9.79 7.14
N ARG A 297 -28.94 10.01 6.62
CA ARG A 297 -28.64 10.14 5.20
C ARG A 297 -27.35 9.42 4.86
N LEU A 298 -27.26 8.98 3.62
CA LEU A 298 -26.08 8.35 3.05
C LEU A 298 -25.66 9.14 1.81
N ALA A 299 -24.37 9.44 1.71
CA ALA A 299 -23.79 10.05 0.53
C ALA A 299 -22.62 9.17 0.08
N CYS A 300 -22.74 8.53 -1.10
CA CYS A 300 -21.69 7.69 -1.65
C CYS A 300 -21.01 8.39 -2.83
N ARG A 301 -19.68 8.24 -2.94
CA ARG A 301 -18.89 8.68 -4.09
C ARG A 301 -17.91 7.58 -4.50
N ALA A 302 -17.67 7.47 -5.80
CA ALA A 302 -16.62 6.61 -6.32
C ALA A 302 -15.25 7.26 -6.12
N LEU A 303 -14.32 6.50 -5.55
CA LEU A 303 -12.91 6.88 -5.47
C LEU A 303 -12.16 6.21 -6.63
N PRO A 304 -11.77 6.94 -7.70
CA PRO A 304 -11.00 6.36 -8.78
C PRO A 304 -9.61 5.94 -8.27
N ALA A 305 -9.38 4.63 -8.18
CA ALA A 305 -8.10 4.07 -7.76
C ALA A 305 -7.08 3.94 -8.90
N PHE A 306 -7.41 4.49 -10.09
CA PHE A 306 -6.59 4.41 -11.29
C PHE A 306 -6.34 5.77 -11.95
N ASP A 307 -5.27 5.83 -12.74
CA ASP A 307 -4.90 7.03 -13.50
C ASP A 307 -5.93 7.28 -14.62
N THR A 308 -6.34 8.52 -14.76
CA THR A 308 -7.18 9.02 -15.87
C THR A 308 -6.41 10.10 -16.63
N PRO A 309 -6.78 10.45 -17.87
CA PRO A 309 -6.14 11.54 -18.59
C PRO A 309 -6.09 12.85 -17.80
N SER A 310 -7.16 13.17 -17.05
CA SER A 310 -7.29 14.38 -16.24
C SER A 310 -6.70 14.29 -14.83
N LEU A 311 -6.48 13.07 -14.30
CA LEU A 311 -6.02 12.85 -12.94
C LEU A 311 -5.10 11.64 -12.89
N HIS A 312 -3.79 11.90 -12.91
CA HIS A 312 -2.75 10.87 -12.91
C HIS A 312 -1.59 11.25 -11.98
N GLY A 313 -0.68 10.31 -11.74
CA GLY A 313 0.58 10.61 -11.07
C GLY A 313 0.40 11.10 -9.61
N SER A 314 1.23 12.06 -9.21
CA SER A 314 1.16 12.65 -7.85
C SER A 314 -0.10 13.48 -7.62
N ALA A 315 -0.70 14.04 -8.68
CA ALA A 315 -1.96 14.77 -8.58
C ALA A 315 -3.11 13.83 -8.18
N ARG A 316 -3.16 12.63 -8.78
CA ARG A 316 -4.09 11.57 -8.37
C ARG A 316 -3.88 11.18 -6.92
N PHE A 317 -2.64 10.91 -6.50
CA PHE A 317 -2.36 10.55 -5.10
C PHE A 317 -2.86 11.62 -4.12
N ARG A 318 -2.61 12.91 -4.39
CA ARG A 318 -3.14 14.02 -3.58
C ARG A 318 -4.67 14.04 -3.54
N ALA A 319 -5.32 13.88 -4.69
CA ALA A 319 -6.78 13.80 -4.76
C ALA A 319 -7.33 12.58 -3.99
N THR A 320 -6.66 11.43 -4.06
CA THR A 320 -7.03 10.24 -3.28
C THR A 320 -6.91 10.49 -1.78
N VAL A 321 -5.80 11.05 -1.31
CA VAL A 321 -5.62 11.40 0.11
C VAL A 321 -6.69 12.40 0.55
N ALA A 322 -6.95 13.44 -0.23
CA ALA A 322 -7.98 14.43 0.07
C ALA A 322 -9.40 13.84 0.12
N ALA A 323 -9.75 13.02 -0.87
CA ALA A 323 -11.02 12.31 -0.91
C ALA A 323 -11.19 11.44 0.34
N VAL A 324 -10.22 10.58 0.65
CA VAL A 324 -10.29 9.68 1.80
C VAL A 324 -10.44 10.46 3.10
N ARG A 325 -9.75 11.59 3.26
CA ARG A 325 -9.88 12.46 4.43
C ARG A 325 -11.26 13.07 4.59
N SER A 326 -12.00 13.29 3.50
CA SER A 326 -13.37 13.82 3.53
C SER A 326 -14.43 12.76 3.87
N ALA A 327 -14.08 11.47 3.91
CA ALA A 327 -15.03 10.39 4.11
C ALA A 327 -15.16 9.96 5.58
N HIS A 328 -16.33 9.43 5.92
CA HIS A 328 -16.57 8.71 7.17
C HIS A 328 -16.15 7.23 7.04
N VAL A 329 -16.46 6.62 5.89
CA VAL A 329 -16.21 5.21 5.60
C VAL A 329 -15.50 5.09 4.25
N LEU A 330 -14.45 4.29 4.20
CA LEU A 330 -13.86 3.80 2.96
C LEU A 330 -14.31 2.35 2.74
N VAL A 331 -14.88 2.06 1.57
CA VAL A 331 -15.26 0.72 1.11
C VAL A 331 -14.28 0.29 0.03
N THR A 332 -13.62 -0.85 0.21
CA THR A 332 -12.66 -1.39 -0.77
C THR A 332 -12.88 -2.88 -0.97
N VAL A 333 -12.62 -3.39 -2.18
CA VAL A 333 -12.41 -4.83 -2.35
C VAL A 333 -11.05 -5.20 -1.74
N HIS A 334 -10.97 -6.34 -1.06
CA HIS A 334 -9.77 -6.79 -0.36
C HIS A 334 -8.49 -6.60 -1.20
N GLY A 335 -7.48 -6.00 -0.58
CA GLY A 335 -6.16 -5.78 -1.18
C GLY A 335 -5.54 -4.44 -0.82
N ALA A 336 -4.55 -4.04 -1.62
CA ALA A 336 -3.72 -2.85 -1.39
C ALA A 336 -4.51 -1.54 -1.21
N GLY A 337 -5.66 -1.41 -1.88
CA GLY A 337 -6.55 -0.25 -1.77
C GLY A 337 -6.99 0.08 -0.34
N GLY A 338 -7.13 -0.95 0.52
CA GLY A 338 -7.51 -0.79 1.93
C GLY A 338 -6.52 0.06 2.73
N ALA A 339 -5.24 0.11 2.33
CA ALA A 339 -4.22 0.92 3.01
C ALA A 339 -4.47 2.44 2.89
N ASN A 340 -5.34 2.87 1.96
CA ASN A 340 -5.80 4.26 1.95
C ASN A 340 -6.53 4.63 3.25
N SER A 341 -7.11 3.66 3.98
CA SER A 341 -7.77 3.89 5.26
C SER A 341 -6.88 4.54 6.32
N PHE A 342 -5.54 4.41 6.22
CA PHE A 342 -4.63 5.12 7.12
C PHE A 342 -4.65 6.65 6.94
N PHE A 343 -5.17 7.14 5.82
CA PHE A 343 -5.37 8.57 5.58
C PHE A 343 -6.73 9.09 6.07
N LEU A 344 -7.63 8.22 6.55
CA LEU A 344 -8.90 8.65 7.13
C LEU A 344 -8.63 9.62 8.28
N GLN A 345 -9.26 10.79 8.24
CA GLN A 345 -9.12 11.81 9.27
C GLN A 345 -10.20 11.59 10.32
N PRO A 346 -9.87 11.29 11.60
CA PRO A 346 -10.83 11.35 12.69
C PRO A 346 -11.45 12.76 12.74
N ASP A 347 -12.74 12.90 13.05
CA ASP A 347 -13.25 14.26 13.30
C ASP A 347 -12.46 14.82 14.47
N SER A 348 -11.77 15.94 14.24
CA SER A 348 -11.32 16.72 15.37
C SER A 348 -12.58 17.14 16.13
N PRO A 349 -12.63 17.00 17.47
CA PRO A 349 -13.67 17.69 18.22
C PRO A 349 -13.60 19.14 17.76
N ALA A 350 -14.69 19.65 17.18
CA ALA A 350 -14.71 20.94 16.55
C ALA A 350 -14.00 21.93 17.47
N VAL A 351 -12.81 22.41 17.06
CA VAL A 351 -12.21 23.57 17.69
C VAL A 351 -13.23 24.65 17.40
N SER A 352 -14.05 24.94 18.39
CA SER A 352 -15.00 26.03 18.37
C SER A 352 -14.21 27.23 17.88
N ALA A 353 -14.59 27.77 16.73
CA ALA A 353 -13.92 28.91 16.11
C ALA A 353 -13.74 30.01 17.16
N GLY A 354 -12.53 30.18 17.69
CA GLY A 354 -12.27 31.09 18.82
C GLY A 354 -11.01 30.84 19.64
N ALA A 355 -10.42 29.65 19.65
CA ALA A 355 -9.18 29.41 20.39
C ALA A 355 -7.95 29.86 19.57
N GLY A 356 -7.39 31.03 19.91
CA GLY A 356 -6.14 31.53 19.35
C GLY A 356 -4.94 30.61 19.63
N PRO A 357 -3.82 30.80 18.92
CA PRO A 357 -2.69 29.85 18.85
C PRO A 357 -1.93 29.59 20.18
N ASN A 358 -2.26 30.28 21.27
CA ASN A 358 -1.55 30.21 22.55
C ASN A 358 -2.44 29.88 23.77
N GLY A 359 -3.65 29.34 23.56
CA GLY A 359 -4.55 28.96 24.65
C GLY A 359 -4.11 27.68 25.36
N VAL A 360 -3.25 27.80 26.39
CA VAL A 360 -3.05 26.74 27.39
C VAL A 360 -4.32 26.66 28.23
N GLY A 361 -5.28 25.87 27.80
CA GLY A 361 -6.48 25.54 28.58
C GLY A 361 -6.10 24.63 29.75
N VAL A 362 -6.26 25.14 30.97
CA VAL A 362 -5.96 24.45 32.24
C VAL A 362 -7.18 23.71 32.80
N ASP A 363 -8.28 23.62 32.04
CA ASP A 363 -9.48 22.92 32.50
C ASP A 363 -9.50 21.49 31.95
N GLY A 364 -9.38 20.51 32.85
CA GLY A 364 -9.46 19.07 32.61
C GLY A 364 -10.84 18.55 32.16
N GLY A 365 -11.57 19.34 31.37
CA GLY A 365 -12.71 18.86 30.61
C GLY A 365 -12.19 17.98 29.47
N SER A 366 -12.42 16.67 29.57
CA SER A 366 -12.11 15.72 28.50
C SER A 366 -12.73 16.21 27.20
N ALA A 367 -11.89 16.69 26.27
CA ALA A 367 -12.34 17.02 24.92
C ALA A 367 -13.15 15.82 24.38
N PRO A 368 -14.30 16.05 23.71
CA PRO A 368 -15.10 14.96 23.20
C PRO A 368 -14.19 14.06 22.34
N PRO A 369 -14.27 12.73 22.51
CA PRO A 369 -13.38 11.83 21.80
C PRO A 369 -13.54 12.07 20.30
N ALA A 370 -12.41 12.20 19.60
CA ALA A 370 -12.39 12.29 18.15
C ALA A 370 -13.26 11.16 17.57
N THR A 371 -14.16 11.49 16.65
CA THR A 371 -15.03 10.45 16.09
C THR A 371 -14.18 9.55 15.20
N ALA A 372 -14.39 8.25 15.35
CA ALA A 372 -13.69 7.28 14.53
C ALA A 372 -14.17 7.32 13.08
N ARG A 373 -13.32 6.84 12.18
CA ARG A 373 -13.65 6.51 10.79
C ARG A 373 -13.69 5.00 10.62
N ALA A 374 -14.12 4.51 9.45
CA ALA A 374 -14.14 3.07 9.21
C ALA A 374 -13.59 2.65 7.84
N LEU A 375 -13.02 1.46 7.81
CA LEU A 375 -12.79 0.66 6.61
C LEU A 375 -13.85 -0.46 6.59
N LEU A 376 -14.59 -0.57 5.50
CA LEU A 376 -15.42 -1.72 5.16
C LEU A 376 -14.77 -2.48 4.00
N GLU A 377 -14.18 -3.63 4.27
CA GLU A 377 -13.49 -4.44 3.28
C GLU A 377 -14.43 -5.50 2.69
N ILE A 378 -14.69 -5.44 1.39
CA ILE A 378 -15.44 -6.46 0.65
C ILE A 378 -14.50 -7.61 0.30
N ARG A 379 -14.86 -8.83 0.70
CA ARG A 379 -14.09 -10.05 0.44
C ARG A 379 -14.86 -10.93 -0.55
N PRO A 380 -14.25 -11.32 -1.68
CA PRO A 380 -14.94 -12.16 -2.64
C PRO A 380 -15.22 -13.58 -2.12
N CYS A 381 -16.01 -14.31 -2.90
CA CYS A 381 -16.55 -15.62 -2.60
C CYS A 381 -15.49 -16.64 -2.21
N GLY A 382 -15.70 -17.29 -1.06
CA GLY A 382 -14.80 -18.30 -0.50
C GLY A 382 -13.47 -17.77 0.02
N PHE A 383 -13.11 -16.50 -0.23
CA PHE A 383 -11.87 -15.94 0.26
C PHE A 383 -11.97 -15.59 1.75
N GLY A 384 -12.99 -14.84 2.14
CA GLY A 384 -13.19 -14.39 3.52
C GLY A 384 -13.42 -15.53 4.52
N SER A 385 -14.18 -16.54 4.12
CA SER A 385 -14.46 -17.76 4.91
C SER A 385 -13.32 -18.78 4.84
N GLY A 386 -12.71 -18.98 3.67
CA GLY A 386 -11.73 -20.05 3.44
C GLY A 386 -10.27 -19.73 3.78
N PHE A 387 -9.89 -18.45 3.85
CA PHE A 387 -8.49 -18.02 4.01
C PHE A 387 -8.32 -17.07 5.20
N ASN A 388 -8.89 -17.45 6.35
CA ASN A 388 -8.90 -16.66 7.59
C ASN A 388 -7.50 -16.18 8.05
N TRP A 389 -6.45 -16.99 7.85
CA TRP A 389 -5.09 -16.62 8.20
C TRP A 389 -4.52 -15.49 7.34
N TRP A 390 -5.09 -15.24 6.15
CA TRP A 390 -4.59 -14.27 5.18
C TRP A 390 -5.45 -13.00 5.12
N VAL A 391 -6.78 -13.13 5.14
CA VAL A 391 -7.70 -12.01 4.93
C VAL A 391 -7.53 -10.87 5.95
N ASP A 392 -7.04 -11.17 7.16
CA ASP A 392 -6.89 -10.21 8.26
C ASP A 392 -5.44 -9.73 8.49
N VAL A 393 -4.44 -10.25 7.76
CA VAL A 393 -3.00 -10.01 8.09
C VAL A 393 -2.55 -8.57 7.94
N HIS A 394 -3.27 -7.78 7.15
CA HIS A 394 -2.93 -6.38 6.90
C HIS A 394 -3.86 -5.45 7.67
N MET A 395 -5.03 -5.11 7.13
CA MET A 395 -5.85 -4.03 7.68
C MET A 395 -6.40 -4.36 9.07
N ALA A 396 -6.93 -5.58 9.27
CA ALA A 396 -7.46 -5.99 10.57
C ALA A 396 -6.38 -6.05 11.68
N VAL A 397 -5.11 -6.30 11.34
CA VAL A 397 -3.99 -6.24 12.28
C VAL A 397 -3.48 -4.81 12.52
N HIS A 398 -3.42 -3.98 11.47
CA HIS A 398 -2.84 -2.64 11.57
C HIS A 398 -3.80 -1.57 12.08
N LEU A 399 -5.09 -1.65 11.76
CA LEU A 399 -6.07 -0.65 12.16
C LEU A 399 -6.34 -0.58 13.67
N PRO A 400 -6.35 -1.69 14.44
CA PRO A 400 -6.41 -1.62 15.90
C PRO A 400 -5.26 -0.81 16.52
N ARG A 401 -4.10 -0.75 15.85
CA ARG A 401 -2.94 0.06 16.29
C ARG A 401 -3.15 1.56 16.09
N THR A 402 -4.27 1.98 15.52
CA THR A 402 -4.70 3.40 15.42
C THR A 402 -5.41 3.88 16.69
N ASN A 403 -5.47 3.06 17.75
CA ASN A 403 -6.17 3.38 19.00
C ASN A 403 -7.66 3.72 18.76
N GLY A 404 -8.32 2.97 17.87
CA GLY A 404 -9.73 3.11 17.55
C GLY A 404 -10.09 4.30 16.65
N GLN A 405 -9.10 5.02 16.11
CA GLN A 405 -9.32 6.11 15.14
C GLN A 405 -9.90 5.61 13.82
N VAL A 406 -9.51 4.41 13.41
CA VAL A 406 -10.10 3.71 12.27
C VAL A 406 -10.60 2.34 12.71
N ARG A 407 -11.89 2.10 12.53
CA ARG A 407 -12.61 0.88 12.85
C ARG A 407 -12.65 -0.03 11.63
N PHE A 408 -12.45 -1.32 11.84
CA PHE A 408 -12.41 -2.32 10.77
C PHE A 408 -13.70 -3.12 10.73
N HIS A 409 -14.24 -3.31 9.52
CA HIS A 409 -15.34 -4.22 9.25
C HIS A 409 -15.06 -4.98 7.96
N ALA A 410 -15.56 -6.21 7.87
CA ALA A 410 -15.49 -7.03 6.67
C ALA A 410 -16.88 -7.39 6.16
N TYR A 411 -17.05 -7.39 4.84
CA TYR A 411 -18.23 -7.89 4.15
C TYR A 411 -17.81 -9.06 3.25
N ASN A 412 -17.97 -10.27 3.75
CA ASN A 412 -17.67 -11.50 3.02
C ASN A 412 -18.86 -11.84 2.13
N LEU A 413 -18.63 -11.86 0.81
CA LEU A 413 -19.63 -12.35 -0.13
C LEU A 413 -19.52 -13.87 -0.14
N GLU A 414 -20.58 -14.59 0.18
CA GLU A 414 -20.58 -16.07 0.14
C GLU A 414 -21.56 -16.61 -0.91
N ASP A 415 -22.38 -15.73 -1.49
CA ASP A 415 -23.22 -16.00 -2.66
C ASP A 415 -22.39 -15.96 -3.95
N PRO A 416 -22.19 -17.10 -4.66
CA PRO A 416 -21.45 -17.14 -5.91
C PRO A 416 -22.02 -16.21 -6.99
N ALA A 417 -23.32 -15.88 -6.96
CA ALA A 417 -23.91 -14.93 -7.91
C ALA A 417 -23.37 -13.50 -7.78
N GLN A 418 -22.74 -13.18 -6.65
CA GLN A 418 -22.12 -11.87 -6.38
C GLN A 418 -20.63 -11.86 -6.71
N CYS A 419 -20.08 -12.91 -7.32
CA CYS A 419 -18.68 -13.00 -7.69
C CYS A 419 -18.50 -13.50 -9.11
N SER A 420 -17.44 -13.07 -9.78
CA SER A 420 -17.04 -13.61 -11.06
C SER A 420 -15.52 -13.76 -11.15
N PRO A 421 -15.00 -14.74 -11.91
CA PRO A 421 -13.55 -14.89 -12.10
C PRO A 421 -12.89 -13.61 -12.59
N ALA A 422 -11.64 -13.39 -12.17
CA ALA A 422 -10.80 -12.31 -12.71
C ALA A 422 -10.59 -12.48 -14.23
N ASP A 423 -10.38 -11.39 -14.96
CA ASP A 423 -10.15 -11.44 -16.42
C ASP A 423 -8.93 -12.32 -16.77
N TRP A 424 -7.89 -12.32 -15.92
CA TRP A 424 -6.70 -13.15 -16.10
C TRP A 424 -6.91 -14.64 -15.78
N ALA A 425 -7.99 -15.02 -15.09
CA ALA A 425 -8.22 -16.41 -14.68
C ALA A 425 -8.38 -17.34 -15.90
N ALA A 426 -8.99 -16.83 -16.98
CA ALA A 426 -9.13 -17.58 -18.23
C ALA A 426 -7.79 -17.83 -18.94
N GLU A 427 -6.81 -16.93 -18.80
CA GLU A 427 -5.46 -17.11 -19.34
C GLU A 427 -4.62 -18.06 -18.49
N ALA A 428 -4.77 -18.00 -17.17
CA ALA A 428 -4.14 -18.94 -16.25
C ALA A 428 -4.60 -20.38 -16.50
N ALA A 429 -5.90 -20.60 -16.76
CA ALA A 429 -6.44 -21.91 -17.10
C ALA A 429 -5.85 -22.53 -18.37
N LYS A 430 -5.28 -21.70 -19.26
CA LYS A 430 -4.59 -22.15 -20.49
C LYS A 430 -3.08 -22.40 -20.28
N GLY A 431 -2.58 -22.28 -19.06
CA GLY A 431 -1.15 -22.43 -18.74
C GLY A 431 -0.28 -21.23 -19.16
N GLY A 432 -0.88 -20.11 -19.58
CA GLY A 432 -0.15 -18.97 -20.14
C GLY A 432 0.36 -17.96 -19.10
N ALA A 433 -0.30 -17.86 -17.94
CA ALA A 433 0.14 -16.97 -16.87
C ALA A 433 1.03 -17.73 -15.88
N ASN A 434 2.17 -17.14 -15.48
CA ASN A 434 2.96 -17.63 -14.35
C ASN A 434 2.21 -17.37 -13.04
N THR A 435 1.17 -18.17 -12.80
CA THR A 435 0.40 -18.14 -11.56
C THR A 435 1.10 -19.05 -10.56
N ARG A 436 2.13 -18.51 -9.88
CA ARG A 436 2.53 -19.03 -8.55
C ARG A 436 1.39 -18.95 -7.51
N ALA A 437 0.21 -18.50 -7.93
CA ALA A 437 -0.99 -18.32 -7.13
C ALA A 437 -1.77 -19.64 -7.02
N GLY A 438 -1.81 -20.21 -5.82
CA GLY A 438 -2.77 -21.26 -5.46
C GLY A 438 -4.22 -20.75 -5.38
N LEU A 439 -5.15 -21.61 -5.00
CA LEU A 439 -6.60 -21.35 -4.94
C LEU A 439 -6.97 -20.02 -4.24
N GLY A 440 -6.33 -19.71 -3.10
CA GLY A 440 -6.66 -18.49 -2.34
C GLY A 440 -6.47 -17.21 -3.14
N HIS A 441 -5.46 -17.18 -4.02
CA HIS A 441 -5.20 -16.03 -4.87
C HIS A 441 -6.25 -15.86 -5.97
N MET A 442 -6.71 -16.96 -6.57
CA MET A 442 -7.81 -16.93 -7.55
C MET A 442 -9.09 -16.43 -6.88
N LEU A 443 -9.39 -16.91 -5.66
CA LEU A 443 -10.56 -16.48 -4.93
C LEU A 443 -10.47 -15.01 -4.49
N ARG A 444 -9.30 -14.57 -4.01
CA ARG A 444 -9.03 -13.17 -3.65
C ARG A 444 -9.23 -12.21 -4.81
N ASP A 445 -8.82 -12.60 -6.02
CA ASP A 445 -8.75 -11.70 -7.17
C ASP A 445 -10.03 -11.62 -8.02
N GLN A 446 -11.07 -12.36 -7.64
CA GLN A 446 -12.40 -12.29 -8.27
C GLN A 446 -12.92 -10.85 -8.35
N HIS A 447 -13.67 -10.56 -9.42
CA HIS A 447 -14.55 -9.40 -9.43
C HIS A 447 -15.76 -9.67 -8.53
N VAL A 448 -16.39 -8.59 -8.07
CA VAL A 448 -17.56 -8.67 -7.20
C VAL A 448 -18.72 -7.86 -7.77
N THR A 449 -19.93 -8.31 -7.48
CA THR A 449 -21.21 -7.68 -7.81
C THR A 449 -22.07 -7.66 -6.54
N PRO A 450 -21.68 -6.91 -5.50
CA PRO A 450 -22.37 -6.94 -4.22
C PRO A 450 -23.82 -6.49 -4.38
N ARG A 451 -24.76 -7.13 -3.70
CA ARG A 451 -26.14 -6.66 -3.75
C ARG A 451 -26.28 -5.31 -3.00
N PRO A 452 -27.05 -4.35 -3.53
CA PRO A 452 -27.20 -3.05 -2.88
C PRO A 452 -27.76 -3.12 -1.46
N ASP A 453 -28.80 -3.93 -1.23
CA ASP A 453 -29.41 -4.15 0.09
C ASP A 453 -28.41 -4.69 1.10
N GLY A 454 -27.63 -5.70 0.72
CA GLY A 454 -26.58 -6.28 1.57
C GLY A 454 -25.49 -5.27 1.96
N LEU A 455 -25.02 -4.46 1.00
CA LEU A 455 -24.05 -3.41 1.28
C LEU A 455 -24.64 -2.32 2.21
N LEU A 456 -25.87 -1.87 1.94
CA LEU A 456 -26.55 -0.84 2.74
C LEU A 456 -26.78 -1.31 4.19
N ALA A 457 -27.09 -2.58 4.40
CA ALA A 457 -27.21 -3.18 5.73
C ALA A 457 -25.87 -3.19 6.48
N MET A 458 -24.78 -3.58 5.81
CA MET A 458 -23.45 -3.48 6.40
C MET A 458 -23.06 -2.05 6.72
N LEU A 459 -23.37 -1.08 5.86
CA LEU A 459 -23.13 0.34 6.14
C LEU A 459 -23.95 0.84 7.33
N ALA A 460 -25.18 0.36 7.52
CA ALA A 460 -25.99 0.69 8.69
C ALA A 460 -25.35 0.17 9.99
N HIS A 461 -24.80 -1.04 9.98
CA HIS A 461 -24.05 -1.62 11.09
C HIS A 461 -22.75 -0.86 11.40
N VAL A 462 -21.97 -0.54 10.36
CA VAL A 462 -20.78 0.32 10.47
C VAL A 462 -21.16 1.66 11.10
N ALA A 463 -22.21 2.30 10.60
CA ALA A 463 -22.68 3.61 11.08
C ALA A 463 -23.14 3.57 12.55
N ALA A 464 -23.88 2.52 12.95
CA ALA A 464 -24.30 2.27 14.32
C ALA A 464 -23.13 2.13 15.28
N THR A 465 -22.05 1.52 14.81
CA THR A 465 -20.83 1.32 15.59
C THR A 465 -19.75 2.35 15.28
N LEU A 466 -20.00 3.43 14.55
CA LEU A 466 -18.93 4.37 14.14
C LEU A 466 -18.62 5.42 15.21
N ARG A 467 -19.66 6.04 15.76
CA ARG A 467 -19.55 7.11 16.77
C ARG A 467 -19.66 6.62 18.22
N ASP A 468 -19.93 5.33 18.41
CA ASP A 468 -20.06 4.71 19.73
C ASP A 468 -18.90 3.71 19.96
N PRO A 469 -17.85 4.09 20.72
CA PRO A 469 -16.75 3.18 21.03
C PRO A 469 -17.17 1.93 21.81
N ALA A 470 -18.19 2.04 22.67
CA ALA A 470 -18.68 0.92 23.46
C ALA A 470 -19.43 -0.09 22.58
N ALA A 471 -20.28 0.39 21.67
CA ALA A 471 -20.94 -0.47 20.68
C ALA A 471 -19.93 -1.18 19.76
N TYR A 472 -18.89 -0.49 19.29
CA TYR A 472 -17.84 -1.13 18.49
C TYR A 472 -17.09 -2.21 19.27
N LYS A 473 -16.68 -1.92 20.52
CA LYS A 473 -16.02 -2.90 21.38
C LYS A 473 -16.92 -4.10 21.69
N ALA A 474 -18.21 -3.87 21.91
CA ALA A 474 -19.19 -4.94 22.10
C ALA A 474 -19.37 -5.77 20.83
N ALA A 475 -19.35 -5.16 19.64
CA ALA A 475 -19.37 -5.88 18.37
C ALA A 475 -18.09 -6.71 18.18
N GLU A 476 -16.91 -6.15 18.46
CA GLU A 476 -15.62 -6.86 18.41
C GLU A 476 -15.60 -8.07 19.34
N GLN A 477 -15.97 -7.90 20.61
CA GLN A 477 -16.02 -8.98 21.61
C GLN A 477 -17.02 -10.08 21.23
N ALA A 478 -18.16 -9.70 20.66
CA ALA A 478 -19.15 -10.63 20.13
C ALA A 478 -18.76 -11.21 18.76
N LYS A 479 -17.59 -10.83 18.23
CA LYS A 479 -17.11 -11.23 16.90
C LYS A 479 -18.12 -10.90 15.80
N ARG A 480 -18.66 -9.69 15.82
CA ARG A 480 -19.68 -9.16 14.90
C ARG A 480 -19.15 -8.09 13.94
N LEU A 481 -17.84 -8.08 13.68
CA LEU A 481 -17.23 -7.16 12.73
C LEU A 481 -17.21 -7.70 11.29
N HIS A 482 -17.54 -8.99 11.11
CA HIS A 482 -17.61 -9.64 9.81
C HIS A 482 -19.07 -9.96 9.48
N GLY A 483 -19.56 -9.40 8.37
CA GLY A 483 -20.83 -9.78 7.76
C GLY A 483 -20.63 -10.81 6.65
N TYR A 484 -21.58 -11.72 6.51
CA TYR A 484 -21.59 -12.77 5.49
C TYR A 484 -22.85 -12.63 4.64
N ALA A 485 -22.67 -12.34 3.35
CA ALA A 485 -23.76 -12.27 2.37
C ALA A 485 -24.21 -13.68 2.01
N LEU A 486 -25.41 -14.05 2.41
CA LEU A 486 -25.93 -15.41 2.22
C LEU A 486 -26.43 -15.63 0.78
N PRO A 487 -26.32 -16.87 0.26
CA PRO A 487 -26.84 -17.23 -1.05
C PRO A 487 -28.34 -16.98 -1.19
N TYR A 488 -28.74 -16.51 -2.38
CA TYR A 488 -30.14 -16.38 -2.74
C TYR A 488 -30.75 -17.73 -3.13
N SER A 489 -31.85 -18.13 -2.48
CA SER A 489 -32.56 -19.39 -2.72
C SER A 489 -33.42 -19.41 -3.99
N GLY A 490 -33.69 -18.26 -4.62
CA GLY A 490 -34.63 -18.16 -5.74
C GLY A 490 -34.05 -18.31 -7.15
N GLY A 491 -32.83 -18.84 -7.32
CA GLY A 491 -32.20 -19.00 -8.63
C GLY A 491 -31.38 -20.27 -8.76
N GLY A 492 -32.03 -21.39 -9.13
CA GLY A 492 -31.41 -22.73 -9.25
C GLY A 492 -30.34 -22.93 -10.34
N GLY A 493 -29.70 -21.87 -10.86
CA GLY A 493 -28.75 -21.96 -11.97
C GLY A 493 -27.27 -21.71 -11.63
N ALA A 494 -26.94 -21.11 -10.48
CA ALA A 494 -25.56 -20.66 -10.19
C ALA A 494 -24.65 -21.73 -9.57
N ALA A 495 -25.21 -22.74 -8.90
CA ALA A 495 -24.44 -23.78 -8.21
C ALA A 495 -23.68 -24.72 -9.17
N GLU A 496 -24.19 -24.95 -10.38
CA GLU A 496 -23.54 -25.80 -11.39
C GLU A 496 -22.29 -25.16 -12.00
N ALA A 497 -22.21 -23.82 -12.07
CA ALA A 497 -21.05 -23.12 -12.62
C ALA A 497 -19.82 -23.14 -11.69
N ALA A 498 -20.02 -23.17 -10.37
CA ALA A 498 -18.92 -23.24 -9.39
C ALA A 498 -18.29 -24.64 -9.30
N ALA A 499 -19.09 -25.70 -9.53
CA ALA A 499 -18.60 -27.08 -9.52
C ALA A 499 -17.66 -27.37 -10.72
N ALA A 500 -17.85 -26.69 -11.86
CA ALA A 500 -17.04 -26.87 -13.06
C ALA A 500 -15.62 -26.27 -12.95
N ALA A 501 -15.38 -25.34 -12.01
CA ALA A 501 -14.08 -24.67 -11.84
C ALA A 501 -13.10 -25.40 -10.90
N GLY A 502 -13.52 -26.48 -10.23
CA GLY A 502 -12.75 -27.13 -9.14
C GLY A 502 -11.87 -28.32 -9.52
N GLY A 503 -11.67 -28.64 -10.80
CA GLY A 503 -10.96 -29.84 -11.23
C GLY A 503 -9.46 -29.65 -11.46
N ALA A 504 -8.63 -29.71 -10.40
CA ALA A 504 -7.27 -30.30 -10.36
C ALA A 504 -6.40 -29.64 -9.26
N GLY A 505 -5.89 -30.46 -8.33
CA GLY A 505 -4.82 -30.09 -7.40
C GLY A 505 -5.13 -30.45 -5.95
N GLY A 506 -4.59 -31.58 -5.48
CA GLY A 506 -4.77 -32.07 -4.13
C GLY A 506 -4.05 -31.21 -3.08
N GLU A 507 -4.79 -30.29 -2.47
CA GLU A 507 -4.53 -29.81 -1.11
C GLU A 507 -5.82 -30.00 -0.29
N LYS A 508 -5.70 -30.70 0.85
CA LYS A 508 -6.81 -30.93 1.77
C LYS A 508 -7.20 -29.61 2.44
N GLY A 509 -8.25 -28.94 1.98
CA GLY A 509 -8.72 -27.73 2.65
C GLY A 509 -9.86 -26.96 1.98
N ALA A 510 -10.90 -27.61 1.48
CA ALA A 510 -12.18 -26.94 1.20
C ALA A 510 -13.31 -27.97 1.25
N GLY A 511 -14.02 -28.04 2.38
CA GLY A 511 -15.28 -28.77 2.44
C GLY A 511 -16.29 -28.06 1.55
N GLY A 512 -16.68 -28.69 0.44
CA GLY A 512 -17.66 -28.13 -0.49
C GLY A 512 -18.99 -27.88 0.21
N MET A 513 -19.51 -26.66 0.10
CA MET A 513 -20.83 -26.24 0.58
C MET A 513 -21.96 -26.77 -0.34
N GLY A 514 -22.00 -28.08 -0.58
CA GLY A 514 -22.96 -28.73 -1.48
C GLY A 514 -24.21 -29.31 -0.79
N GLY A 515 -24.61 -28.81 0.39
CA GLY A 515 -25.72 -29.36 1.17
C GLY A 515 -26.95 -28.44 1.20
N GLU A 516 -28.07 -28.94 0.66
CA GLU A 516 -29.51 -28.63 0.84
C GLU A 516 -29.95 -27.50 1.81
N ALA A 517 -29.36 -26.31 1.78
CA ALA A 517 -29.75 -25.17 2.62
C ALA A 517 -30.75 -24.21 1.94
N GLY A 518 -31.44 -24.64 0.88
CA GLY A 518 -32.30 -23.80 0.05
C GLY A 518 -33.53 -23.21 0.76
N GLY A 519 -33.90 -23.70 1.95
CA GLY A 519 -35.10 -23.27 2.67
C GLY A 519 -34.89 -22.30 3.84
N ALA A 520 -33.65 -22.08 4.30
CA ALA A 520 -33.40 -21.30 5.52
C ALA A 520 -33.32 -19.78 5.29
N TRP A 521 -33.10 -19.37 4.05
CA TRP A 521 -32.84 -17.98 3.66
C TRP A 521 -34.01 -17.53 2.81
N GLY A 522 -34.83 -16.62 3.34
CA GLY A 522 -35.99 -16.09 2.62
C GLY A 522 -35.63 -15.54 1.23
N PRO A 523 -36.63 -15.21 0.39
CA PRO A 523 -36.42 -14.76 -0.99
C PRO A 523 -35.69 -13.40 -1.10
N GLY A 524 -35.32 -12.78 0.02
CA GLY A 524 -34.43 -11.62 0.02
C GLY A 524 -32.95 -11.97 0.00
N GLY A 525 -32.54 -13.18 0.43
CA GLY A 525 -31.19 -13.37 0.98
C GLY A 525 -30.99 -12.57 2.28
N GLY A 526 -29.77 -12.45 2.78
CA GLY A 526 -29.49 -11.67 4.00
C GLY A 526 -28.02 -11.47 4.31
N VAL A 527 -27.73 -10.64 5.31
CA VAL A 527 -26.38 -10.48 5.89
C VAL A 527 -26.41 -10.92 7.34
N VAL A 528 -25.52 -11.85 7.67
CA VAL A 528 -25.36 -12.39 9.03
C VAL A 528 -24.02 -11.97 9.59
N LEU A 529 -24.00 -11.51 10.83
CA LEU A 529 -22.78 -11.18 11.54
C LEU A 529 -22.19 -12.42 12.22
N GLY A 530 -20.87 -12.58 12.15
CA GLY A 530 -20.21 -13.74 12.71
C GLY A 530 -18.70 -13.62 12.85
N PRO A 531 -18.06 -14.59 13.52
CA PRO A 531 -16.62 -14.58 13.71
C PRO A 531 -15.88 -14.67 12.38
N LEU A 532 -14.59 -14.37 12.37
CA LEU A 532 -13.75 -14.62 11.19
C LEU A 532 -13.75 -16.12 10.83
N GLY A 533 -13.86 -16.42 9.52
CA GLY A 533 -13.70 -17.78 9.01
C GLY A 533 -14.91 -18.69 9.24
N VAL A 534 -16.14 -18.15 9.25
CA VAL A 534 -17.33 -19.01 9.26
C VAL A 534 -17.41 -19.78 7.95
N THR A 535 -17.20 -21.09 8.01
CA THR A 535 -17.31 -22.00 6.86
C THR A 535 -18.66 -22.71 6.78
N ASN A 536 -19.42 -22.78 7.88
CA ASN A 536 -20.77 -23.35 7.92
C ASN A 536 -21.78 -22.29 8.37
N LEU A 537 -22.25 -21.49 7.40
CA LEU A 537 -23.16 -20.37 7.64
C LEU A 537 -24.53 -20.83 8.16
N THR A 538 -25.03 -21.97 7.68
CA THR A 538 -26.30 -22.56 8.14
C THR A 538 -26.25 -22.89 9.63
N ALA A 539 -25.20 -23.58 10.08
CA ALA A 539 -25.03 -23.89 11.50
C ALA A 539 -24.81 -22.63 12.35
N HIS A 540 -24.03 -21.66 11.84
CA HIS A 540 -23.79 -20.39 12.53
C HIS A 540 -25.09 -19.63 12.78
N VAL A 541 -25.96 -19.58 11.78
CA VAL A 541 -27.29 -18.99 11.90
C VAL A 541 -28.17 -19.72 12.89
N ALA A 542 -28.22 -21.05 12.80
CA ALA A 542 -29.00 -21.87 13.72
C ALA A 542 -28.55 -21.69 15.18
N ALA A 543 -27.29 -21.32 15.40
CA ALA A 543 -26.72 -21.02 16.71
C ALA A 543 -27.04 -19.60 17.24
N GLY A 544 -27.92 -18.84 16.57
CA GLY A 544 -28.37 -17.53 17.05
C GLY A 544 -27.52 -16.35 16.57
N ALA A 545 -26.93 -16.45 15.38
CA ALA A 545 -26.22 -15.31 14.78
C ALA A 545 -27.13 -14.09 14.60
N GLU A 546 -26.54 -12.89 14.63
CA GLU A 546 -27.29 -11.65 14.39
C GLU A 546 -27.53 -11.45 12.89
N PHE A 547 -28.80 -11.20 12.54
CA PHE A 547 -29.25 -10.89 11.19
C PHE A 547 -29.45 -9.40 11.01
N LEU A 548 -28.67 -8.80 10.10
CA LEU A 548 -28.84 -7.40 9.73
C LEU A 548 -29.99 -7.20 8.73
N LEU A 549 -30.19 -8.19 7.86
CA LEU A 549 -31.33 -8.26 6.96
C LEU A 549 -32.09 -9.53 7.31
N PRO A 550 -33.24 -9.41 8.01
CA PRO A 550 -34.04 -10.59 8.32
C PRO A 550 -34.52 -11.24 7.01
N PRO A 551 -34.68 -12.57 6.99
CA PRO A 551 -35.40 -13.21 5.90
C PRO A 551 -36.80 -12.60 5.81
N GLY A 552 -37.15 -12.10 4.63
CA GLY A 552 -38.44 -11.47 4.34
C GLY A 552 -39.61 -12.46 4.33
#